data_AF-A0A4Q8AG18-F1
#
_entry.id   AF-A0A4Q8AG18-F1
#
_cell.length_a   1.000
_cell.length_b   1.000
_cell.length_c   1.000
_cell.angle_alpha   90.00
_cell.angle_beta   90.00
_cell.angle_gamma   90.00
#
_symmetry.space_group_name_H-M   'P 1'
#
loop_
_entity.id
_entity.type
_entity.pdbx_description
1 polymer ?
#
loop_
_entity_poly.entity_id
_entity_poly.type
_entity_poly.pdbx_seq_one_letter_code
_entity_poly.pdbx_strand_id
1 'polypeptide(L)'
;MRRCDMCVSVSIRWPAPISGTLQVITNNWYSCSMASNTSISLDEHFTEFLTREVASGRFRSASEVVRAGLRLLEDQETQMATLRAALVAGEQSGDAETFDFDAFIASKKS
;
A
#
# COMPACT_ATOMS: atom_id res chain seq x y z
N MET A 1 -15.67 -27.88 -10.55
CA MET A 1 -15.58 -26.45 -10.96
C MET A 1 -15.13 -25.68 -9.73
N ARG A 2 -13.87 -25.34 -9.45
CA ARG A 2 -12.74 -24.78 -10.22
C ARG A 2 -11.46 -25.52 -9.74
N ARG A 3 -10.57 -26.12 -10.54
CA ARG A 3 -9.80 -25.68 -11.72
C ARG A 3 -8.75 -24.61 -11.38
N CYS A 4 -7.65 -25.07 -10.75
CA CYS A 4 -6.33 -24.45 -10.71
C CYS A 4 -5.25 -25.57 -10.77
N ASP A 5 -5.36 -26.46 -11.75
CA ASP A 5 -4.23 -27.30 -12.17
C ASP A 5 -3.51 -26.56 -13.30
N MET A 6 -2.43 -25.87 -12.95
CA MET A 6 -1.33 -25.61 -13.89
C MET A 6 -0.07 -25.21 -13.13
N CYS A 7 0.45 -26.16 -12.34
CA CYS A 7 1.87 -26.20 -12.03
C CYS A 7 2.53 -26.85 -13.24
N VAL A 8 3.04 -26.06 -14.20
CA VAL A 8 3.93 -26.60 -15.22
C VAL A 8 5.23 -26.94 -14.51
N SER A 9 5.33 -28.18 -14.05
CA SER A 9 6.56 -28.77 -13.55
C SER A 9 7.54 -28.89 -14.72
N VAL A 10 8.29 -27.83 -14.99
CA VAL A 10 9.53 -27.96 -15.76
C VAL A 10 10.52 -28.70 -14.86
N SER A 11 10.51 -30.04 -14.94
CA SER A 11 11.53 -30.88 -14.32
C SER A 11 12.87 -30.67 -15.03
N ILE A 12 13.58 -29.61 -14.67
CA ILE A 12 15.00 -29.48 -15.02
C ILE A 12 15.77 -30.46 -14.13
N ARG A 13 16.18 -31.58 -14.72
CA ARG A 13 17.09 -32.55 -14.13
C ARG A 13 18.48 -31.91 -13.99
N TRP A 14 18.84 -31.50 -12.78
CA TRP A 14 20.21 -31.09 -12.46
C TRP A 14 21.07 -32.30 -12.09
N PRO A 15 22.32 -32.38 -12.57
CA PRO A 15 23.24 -33.44 -12.18
C PRO A 15 23.68 -33.21 -10.72
N ALA A 16 23.77 -34.29 -9.95
CA ALA A 16 24.36 -34.24 -8.62
C ALA A 16 25.89 -34.00 -8.72
N PRO A 17 26.49 -33.15 -7.87
CA PRO A 17 27.92 -33.18 -7.65
C PRO A 17 28.29 -33.67 -6.24
N ILE A 18 28.99 -34.80 -6.24
CA ILE A 18 30.25 -35.11 -5.56
C ILE A 18 30.63 -34.22 -4.35
N SER A 19 30.72 -34.88 -3.19
CA SER A 19 31.62 -34.63 -2.04
C SER A 19 32.38 -33.29 -1.98
N GLY A 20 32.05 -32.51 -0.94
CA GLY A 20 33.03 -31.71 -0.20
C GLY A 20 33.12 -30.24 -0.61
N THR A 21 32.89 -29.39 0.39
CA THR A 21 33.17 -27.94 0.50
C THR A 21 32.30 -26.98 -0.35
N LEU A 22 31.84 -25.90 0.31
CA LEU A 22 31.01 -24.78 -0.17
C LEU A 22 29.48 -24.84 0.09
N GLN A 23 29.10 -24.94 1.36
CA GLN A 23 27.72 -24.73 1.84
C GLN A 23 27.46 -23.26 2.26
N VAL A 24 27.79 -22.27 1.42
CA VAL A 24 27.56 -20.84 1.77
C VAL A 24 26.81 -20.03 0.69
N ILE A 25 26.52 -20.55 -0.52
CA ILE A 25 26.02 -19.68 -1.62
C ILE A 25 24.59 -20.02 -2.16
N THR A 26 23.87 -21.03 -1.67
CA THR A 26 22.57 -21.39 -2.30
C THR A 26 21.27 -21.04 -1.57
N ASN A 27 21.29 -20.54 -0.32
CA ASN A 27 20.06 -20.55 0.49
C ASN A 27 19.47 -19.17 0.83
N ASN A 28 19.45 -18.21 -0.10
CA ASN A 28 18.69 -16.96 0.12
C ASN A 28 17.54 -16.69 -0.87
N TRP A 29 17.21 -17.66 -1.73
CA TRP A 29 16.22 -17.46 -2.81
C TRP A 29 14.83 -18.06 -2.52
N TYR A 30 14.61 -18.64 -1.34
CA TYR A 30 13.32 -19.23 -0.94
C TYR A 30 12.56 -18.42 0.12
N SER A 31 12.82 -17.12 0.26
CA SER A 31 11.89 -16.26 1.00
C SER A 31 10.80 -15.80 0.04
N CYS A 32 9.88 -16.73 -0.28
CA CYS A 32 8.60 -16.37 -0.84
C CYS A 32 7.91 -15.53 0.24
N SER A 33 8.03 -14.20 0.12
CA SER A 33 7.28 -13.23 0.91
C SER A 33 5.80 -13.51 0.70
N MET A 34 5.22 -14.35 1.56
CA MET A 34 3.81 -14.66 1.53
C MET A 34 3.07 -13.39 1.92
N ALA A 35 2.13 -12.96 1.08
CA ALA A 35 1.12 -12.01 1.47
C ALA A 35 0.48 -12.51 2.77
N SER A 36 0.66 -11.75 3.86
CA SER A 36 0.13 -12.12 5.17
C SER A 36 -1.39 -12.20 5.10
N ASN A 37 -1.95 -13.39 5.33
CA ASN A 37 -3.39 -13.58 5.40
C ASN A 37 -3.87 -13.08 6.76
N THR A 38 -4.47 -11.89 6.78
CA THR A 38 -5.14 -11.35 7.98
C THR A 38 -6.60 -11.81 7.97
N SER A 39 -6.97 -12.62 8.96
CA SER A 39 -8.38 -12.96 9.21
C SER A 39 -8.97 -11.88 10.12
N ILE A 40 -10.03 -11.22 9.66
CA ILE A 40 -10.68 -10.09 10.35
C ILE A 40 -12.16 -10.44 10.49
N SER A 41 -12.70 -10.34 11.70
CA SER A 41 -14.13 -10.48 11.95
C SER A 41 -14.82 -9.14 11.71
N LEU A 42 -15.88 -9.14 10.91
CA LEU A 42 -16.64 -7.95 10.53
C LEU A 42 -18.11 -8.13 10.92
N ASP A 43 -18.76 -7.03 11.30
CA ASP A 43 -20.20 -7.03 11.57
C ASP A 43 -21.03 -7.20 10.29
N GLU A 44 -22.31 -7.53 10.46
CA GLU A 44 -23.25 -7.78 9.35
C GLU A 44 -23.30 -6.62 8.35
N HIS A 45 -23.33 -5.37 8.85
CA HIS A 45 -23.35 -4.17 8.03
C HIS A 45 -22.18 -4.10 7.02
N PHE A 46 -20.97 -4.45 7.47
CA PHE A 46 -19.80 -4.47 6.59
C PHE A 46 -19.83 -5.66 5.63
N THR A 47 -20.37 -6.79 6.06
CA THR A 47 -20.54 -7.97 5.20
C THR A 47 -21.50 -7.70 4.05
N GLU A 48 -22.63 -7.04 4.32
CA GLU A 48 -23.57 -6.58 3.28
C GLU A 48 -22.92 -5.57 2.32
N PHE A 49 -22.18 -4.60 2.86
CA PHE A 49 -21.43 -3.63 2.06
C PHE A 49 -20.44 -4.30 1.11
N LEU A 50 -19.61 -5.22 1.63
CA LEU A 50 -18.62 -5.96 0.84
C LEU A 50 -19.30 -6.80 -0.25
N THR A 51 -20.40 -7.46 0.10
CA THR A 51 -21.18 -8.26 -0.86
C THR A 51 -21.74 -7.40 -1.99
N ARG A 52 -22.27 -6.21 -1.68
CA ARG A 52 -22.76 -5.26 -2.68
C ARG A 52 -21.66 -4.74 -3.60
N GLU A 53 -20.50 -4.39 -3.05
CA GLU A 53 -19.36 -3.92 -3.86
C GLU A 53 -18.81 -5.02 -4.78
N VAL A 54 -18.75 -6.28 -4.32
CA VAL A 54 -18.37 -7.40 -5.18
C VAL A 54 -19.45 -7.69 -6.24
N ALA A 55 -20.73 -7.64 -5.85
CA ALA A 55 -21.85 -7.83 -6.78
C ALA A 55 -21.93 -6.75 -7.87
N SER A 56 -21.47 -5.52 -7.57
CA SER A 56 -21.36 -4.44 -8.56
C SER A 56 -20.35 -4.74 -9.68
N GLY A 57 -19.48 -5.74 -9.50
CA GLY A 57 -18.43 -6.11 -10.45
C GLY A 57 -17.17 -5.25 -10.39
N ARG A 58 -17.13 -4.23 -9.52
CA ARG A 58 -15.95 -3.35 -9.35
C ARG A 58 -14.76 -4.07 -8.70
N PHE A 59 -15.03 -5.08 -7.88
CA PHE A 59 -14.01 -5.83 -7.15
C PHE A 59 -14.24 -7.33 -7.28
N ARG A 60 -13.16 -8.11 -7.34
CA ARG A 60 -13.24 -9.57 -7.54
C ARG A 60 -13.47 -10.35 -6.24
N SER A 61 -13.14 -9.76 -5.09
CA SER A 61 -13.32 -10.38 -3.77
C SER A 61 -13.43 -9.34 -2.66
N ALA A 62 -13.98 -9.75 -1.50
CA ALA A 62 -14.04 -8.93 -0.31
C ALA A 62 -12.66 -8.42 0.14
N SER A 63 -11.62 -9.25 0.04
CA SER A 63 -10.25 -8.85 0.39
C SER A 63 -9.68 -7.78 -0.54
N GLU A 64 -10.12 -7.69 -1.80
CA GLU A 64 -9.75 -6.57 -2.68
C GLU A 64 -10.44 -5.27 -2.27
N VAL A 65 -11.71 -5.33 -1.87
CA VAL A 65 -12.44 -4.16 -1.35
C VAL A 65 -11.77 -3.65 -0.07
N VAL A 66 -11.43 -4.54 0.86
CA VAL A 66 -10.75 -4.17 2.13
C VAL A 66 -9.41 -3.51 1.85
N ARG A 67 -8.59 -4.06 0.94
CA ARG A 67 -7.32 -3.43 0.54
C ARG A 67 -7.51 -2.06 -0.08
N ALA A 68 -8.53 -1.87 -0.93
CA ALA A 68 -8.85 -0.57 -1.50
C ALA A 68 -9.29 0.43 -0.42
N GLY A 69 -10.09 -0.01 0.55
CA GLY A 69 -10.52 0.80 1.69
C GLY A 69 -9.36 1.26 2.56
N LEU A 70 -8.42 0.36 2.87
CA LEU A 70 -7.23 0.70 3.67
C LEU A 70 -6.31 1.69 2.97
N ARG A 71 -6.13 1.57 1.65
CA ARG A 71 -5.36 2.55 0.86
C ARG A 71 -5.98 3.94 0.93
N LEU A 72 -7.31 4.02 0.79
CA LEU A 72 -8.01 5.30 0.90
C LEU A 72 -7.85 5.93 2.30
N LEU A 73 -7.88 5.11 3.35
CA LEU A 73 -7.66 5.57 4.72
C LEU A 73 -6.23 6.10 4.90
N GLU A 74 -5.23 5.38 4.41
CA GLU A 74 -3.81 5.79 4.47
C GLU A 74 -3.59 7.13 3.75
N ASP A 75 -4.19 7.31 2.57
CA ASP A 75 -4.11 8.57 1.82
C ASP A 75 -4.73 9.74 2.60
N GLN A 76 -5.89 9.51 3.22
CA GLN A 76 -6.57 10.52 4.04
C GLN A 76 -5.76 10.90 5.28
N GLU A 77 -5.22 9.92 6.00
CA GLU A 77 -4.39 10.18 7.17
C GLU A 77 -3.11 10.94 6.79
N THR A 78 -2.49 10.57 5.68
CA THR A 78 -1.30 11.25 5.15
C THR A 78 -1.61 12.72 4.83
N GLN A 79 -2.70 12.99 4.10
CA GLN A 79 -3.11 14.35 3.77
C GLN A 79 -3.39 15.19 5.02
N MET A 80 -4.10 14.61 6.00
CA MET A 80 -4.40 15.26 7.28
C MET A 80 -3.12 15.53 8.09
N ALA A 81 -2.16 14.62 8.07
CA ALA A 81 -0.87 14.81 8.74
C ALA A 81 -0.06 15.93 8.08
N THR A 82 0.01 15.96 6.74
CA THR A 82 0.68 17.03 5.99
C THR A 82 0.06 18.39 6.28
N LEU A 83 -1.27 18.49 6.29
CA LEU A 83 -1.96 19.74 6.59
C LEU A 83 -1.64 20.23 8.00
N ARG A 84 -1.71 19.34 9.00
CA ARG A 84 -1.37 19.70 10.39
C ARG A 84 0.09 20.15 10.51
N ALA A 85 1.01 19.47 9.83
CA ALA A 85 2.42 19.87 9.83
C ALA A 85 2.64 21.24 9.19
N ALA A 86 1.93 21.55 8.10
CA ALA A 86 2.00 22.86 7.46
C ALA A 86 1.47 23.99 8.35
N LEU A 87 0.39 23.74 9.10
CA LEU A 87 -0.14 24.70 10.08
C LEU A 87 0.85 24.96 11.20
N VAL A 88 1.43 23.90 11.79
CA VAL A 88 2.45 24.04 12.84
C VAL A 88 3.67 24.80 12.33
N ALA A 89 4.13 24.50 11.10
CA ALA A 89 5.23 25.24 10.49
C ALA A 89 4.91 26.72 10.28
N GLY A 90 3.66 27.05 9.93
CA GLY A 90 3.17 28.42 9.83
C GLY A 90 3.14 29.13 11.19
N GLU A 91 2.62 28.48 12.22
CA GLU A 91 2.60 29.02 13.59
C GLU A 91 4.03 29.26 14.15
N GLN A 92 4.97 28.38 13.79
CA GLN A 92 6.38 28.53 14.16
C GLN A 92 7.13 29.57 13.32
N SER A 93 6.54 30.05 12.21
CA SER A 93 7.20 31.03 11.33
C SER A 93 7.25 32.45 11.89
N GLY A 94 6.57 32.69 13.02
CA GLY A 94 6.52 33.97 13.70
C GLY A 94 5.11 34.56 13.72
N ASP A 95 5.00 35.75 14.29
CA ASP A 95 3.71 36.44 14.38
C ASP A 95 3.25 36.93 13.01
N ALA A 96 1.93 36.96 12.82
CA ALA A 96 1.33 37.48 11.60
C ALA A 96 1.51 39.02 11.53
N GLU A 97 2.27 39.48 10.54
CA GLU A 97 2.44 40.90 10.24
C GLU A 97 1.40 41.40 9.24
N THR A 98 1.26 42.73 9.14
CA THR A 98 0.35 43.37 8.18
C THR A 98 0.87 43.17 6.76
N PHE A 99 0.10 42.52 5.89
CA PHE A 99 0.51 42.18 4.53
C PHE A 99 -0.18 43.05 3.48
N ASP A 100 0.60 43.80 2.70
CA ASP A 100 0.13 44.59 1.55
C ASP A 100 0.40 43.83 0.23
N PHE A 101 -0.70 43.44 -0.42
CA PHE A 101 -0.65 42.71 -1.69
C PHE A 101 -0.10 43.55 -2.84
N ASP A 102 -0.43 44.84 -2.93
CA ASP A 102 -0.03 45.71 -4.05
C ASP A 102 1.48 45.97 -4.02
N ALA A 103 2.01 46.24 -2.84
CA ALA A 103 3.45 46.41 -2.62
C ALA A 103 4.23 45.12 -2.93
N PHE A 104 3.72 43.95 -2.52
CA PHE A 104 4.35 42.67 -2.81
C PHE A 104 4.43 42.38 -4.31
N ILE A 105 3.33 42.58 -5.05
CA ILE A 105 3.28 42.34 -6.50
C ILE A 105 4.19 43.30 -7.26
N ALA A 106 4.22 44.58 -6.88
CA ALA A 106 5.13 45.55 -7.47
C ALA A 106 6.61 45.14 -7.32
N SER A 107 6.99 44.57 -6.17
CA SER A 107 8.36 44.12 -5.92
C SER A 107 8.83 42.93 -6.77
N LYS A 108 7.91 42.05 -7.20
CA LYS A 108 8.23 40.83 -7.96
C LYS A 108 8.18 41.00 -9.48
N LYS A 109 7.66 42.12 -9.97
CA LYS A 109 7.51 42.40 -11.41
C LYS A 109 8.74 43.10 -12.02
N SER A 110 9.77 43.40 -11.21
CA SER A 110 11.08 43.89 -11.68
C SER A 110 12.03 42.74 -12.01
#